data_AF-A0A510TEV9-F1
#
_entry.id   AF-A0A510TEV9-F1
#
_cell.length_a   1.000
_cell.length_b   1.000
_cell.length_c   1.000
_cell.angle_alpha   90.00
_cell.angle_beta   90.00
_cell.angle_gamma   90.00
#
_symmetry.space_group_name_H-M   'P 1'
#
loop_
_entity.id
_entity.type
_entity.pdbx_description
1 polymer ?
#
loop_
_entity_poly.entity_id
_entity_poly.type
_entity_poly.pdbx_seq_one_letter_code
_entity_poly.pdbx_strand_id
1 'polypeptide(L)'
;MRQAVRETLEVNRPPTESRVVTATDRSLDLINTAAQAAADKLAHDVIAYDVSDVLSITDAFLLASAPNDRQVRAIVDEIEERLLKELGAKPVRREGDRESRWILLDYVDIVVHVQHSEERVFYALERLWKDCPELELPADAKATRGKAEEHAKLQAAEAAEEPDGDWR
;
A
#
# COMPACT_ATOMS: atom_id res chain seq x y z
N MET A 1 -8.35 -49.53 44.74
CA MET A 1 -6.96 -49.34 44.28
C MET A 1 -6.98 -49.56 42.77
N ARG A 2 -7.30 -48.52 41.97
CA ARG A 2 -6.38 -47.82 41.01
C ARG A 2 -5.50 -48.83 40.24
N GLN A 3 -5.50 -48.97 38.92
CA GLN A 3 -5.63 -47.98 37.84
C GLN A 3 -5.79 -48.71 36.50
N ALA A 4 -6.76 -48.32 35.66
CA ALA A 4 -6.90 -48.81 34.30
C ALA A 4 -5.94 -48.03 33.38
N VAL A 5 -5.10 -48.75 32.65
CA VAL A 5 -4.22 -48.19 31.61
C VAL A 5 -5.11 -47.91 30.40
N ARG A 6 -5.35 -46.63 30.09
CA ARG A 6 -5.93 -46.19 28.82
C ARG A 6 -4.77 -45.98 27.84
N GLU A 7 -4.73 -46.77 26.78
CA GLU A 7 -3.92 -46.49 25.59
C GLU A 7 -4.38 -45.15 24.99
N THR A 8 -3.45 -44.20 24.94
CA THR A 8 -3.62 -42.93 24.25
C THR A 8 -3.54 -43.21 22.75
N LEU A 9 -4.69 -43.24 22.08
CA LEU A 9 -4.76 -43.13 20.63
C LEU A 9 -4.27 -41.71 20.25
N GLU A 10 -3.05 -41.62 19.74
CA GLU A 10 -2.57 -40.43 19.04
C GLU A 10 -3.51 -40.15 17.86
N VAL A 11 -4.31 -39.09 17.98
CA VAL A 11 -5.07 -38.52 16.88
C VAL A 11 -4.06 -37.98 15.88
N ASN A 12 -3.79 -38.77 14.84
CA ASN A 12 -3.02 -38.35 13.69
C ASN A 12 -3.85 -37.27 12.94
N ARG A 13 -3.67 -36.01 13.32
CA ARG A 13 -4.24 -34.86 12.61
C ARG A 13 -3.45 -34.74 11.29
N PRO A 14 -4.08 -34.81 10.11
CA PRO A 14 -3.36 -34.56 8.86
C PRO A 14 -2.69 -33.19 8.94
N PRO A 15 -1.51 -32.98 8.30
CA PRO A 15 -0.96 -31.64 8.18
C PRO A 15 -2.04 -30.79 7.52
N THR A 16 -2.49 -29.75 8.21
CA THR A 16 -3.39 -28.77 7.63
C THR A 16 -2.65 -28.24 6.40
N GLU A 17 -3.07 -28.65 5.20
CA GLU A 17 -2.69 -27.93 3.99
C GLU A 17 -3.03 -26.47 4.28
N SER A 18 -1.99 -25.66 4.44
CA SER A 18 -2.12 -24.21 4.50
C SER A 18 -2.81 -23.86 3.20
N ARG A 19 -4.11 -23.60 3.29
CA ARG A 19 -4.86 -23.01 2.21
C ARG A 19 -4.21 -21.65 2.05
N VAL A 20 -3.37 -21.49 1.03
CA VAL A 20 -2.84 -20.19 0.63
C VAL A 20 -4.08 -19.33 0.41
N VAL A 21 -4.30 -18.38 1.30
CA VAL A 21 -5.39 -17.42 1.16
C VAL A 21 -4.78 -16.31 0.33
N THR A 22 -5.39 -16.04 -0.81
CA THR A 22 -4.98 -14.95 -1.70
C THR A 22 -6.06 -13.88 -1.68
N ALA A 23 -5.69 -12.66 -2.06
CA ALA A 23 -6.62 -11.55 -2.16
C ALA A 23 -7.88 -11.93 -2.97
N THR A 24 -9.05 -11.56 -2.43
CA THR A 24 -10.32 -11.85 -3.08
C THR A 24 -10.52 -11.04 -4.37
N ASP A 25 -11.40 -11.50 -5.28
CA ASP A 25 -11.72 -10.78 -6.52
C ASP A 25 -12.16 -9.32 -6.26
N ARG A 26 -12.93 -9.11 -5.19
CA ARG A 26 -13.35 -7.76 -4.76
C ARG A 26 -12.16 -6.89 -4.38
N SER A 27 -11.20 -7.44 -3.64
CA SER A 27 -9.98 -6.71 -3.25
C SER A 27 -9.14 -6.36 -4.47
N LEU A 28 -9.06 -7.26 -5.46
CA LEU A 28 -8.38 -7.00 -6.73
C LEU A 28 -9.07 -5.90 -7.55
N ASP A 29 -10.40 -5.89 -7.62
CA ASP A 29 -11.16 -4.82 -8.29
C ASP A 29 -10.90 -3.45 -7.63
N LEU A 30 -10.95 -3.39 -6.29
CA LEU A 30 -10.66 -2.18 -5.53
C LEU A 30 -9.22 -1.69 -5.77
N ILE A 31 -8.23 -2.60 -5.74
CA ILE A 31 -6.82 -2.26 -5.98
C ILE A 31 -6.61 -1.75 -7.41
N ASN A 32 -7.20 -2.39 -8.41
CA ASN A 32 -7.05 -1.98 -9.81
C ASN A 32 -7.64 -0.59 -10.06
N THR A 33 -8.85 -0.32 -9.55
CA THR A 33 -9.47 1.00 -9.67
C THR A 33 -8.66 2.07 -8.93
N ALA A 34 -8.19 1.78 -7.71
CA ALA A 34 -7.36 2.71 -6.94
C ALA A 34 -5.99 2.98 -7.59
N ALA A 35 -5.34 1.94 -8.13
CA ALA A 35 -4.06 2.07 -8.82
C ALA A 35 -4.19 2.89 -10.10
N GLN A 36 -5.24 2.68 -10.89
CA GLN A 36 -5.50 3.49 -12.08
C GLN A 36 -5.82 4.94 -11.71
N ALA A 37 -6.67 5.18 -10.69
CA ALA A 37 -6.95 6.52 -10.17
C ALA A 37 -5.67 7.26 -9.78
N ALA A 38 -4.76 6.58 -9.07
CA ALA A 38 -3.47 7.15 -8.70
C ALA A 38 -2.60 7.48 -9.92
N ALA A 39 -2.50 6.55 -10.87
CA ALA A 39 -1.73 6.74 -12.10
C ALA A 39 -2.23 7.93 -12.93
N ASP A 40 -3.55 8.09 -13.04
CA ASP A 40 -4.19 9.20 -13.77
C ASP A 40 -3.94 10.56 -13.12
N LYS A 41 -3.63 10.58 -11.81
CA LYS A 41 -3.13 11.75 -11.09
C LYS A 41 -1.61 11.85 -11.04
N LEU A 42 -0.93 11.16 -11.95
CA LEU A 42 0.52 11.17 -12.12
C LEU A 42 1.27 10.78 -10.85
N ALA A 43 0.71 9.84 -10.06
CA ALA A 43 1.40 9.30 -8.90
C ALA A 43 2.78 8.72 -9.27
N HIS A 44 3.66 8.71 -8.28
CA HIS A 44 4.94 8.05 -8.32
C HIS A 44 4.82 6.68 -7.65
N ASP A 45 5.42 5.68 -8.27
CA ASP A 45 5.61 4.34 -7.72
C ASP A 45 4.37 3.67 -7.10
N VAL A 46 3.32 3.51 -7.90
CA VAL A 46 2.08 2.83 -7.51
C VAL A 46 2.28 1.32 -7.43
N ILE A 47 2.41 0.74 -6.24
CA ILE A 47 2.68 -0.70 -6.01
C ILE A 47 1.67 -1.29 -5.04
N ALA A 48 1.28 -2.56 -5.23
CA ALA A 48 0.36 -3.25 -4.33
C ALA A 48 0.89 -4.63 -3.94
N TYR A 49 0.56 -5.05 -2.72
CA TYR A 49 0.94 -6.36 -2.18
C TYR A 49 -0.30 -7.13 -1.74
N ASP A 50 -0.30 -8.44 -1.99
CA ASP A 50 -1.23 -9.38 -1.36
C ASP A 50 -0.76 -9.65 0.07
N VAL A 51 -1.52 -9.15 1.03
CA VAL A 51 -1.22 -9.27 2.46
C VAL A 51 -2.20 -10.20 3.17
N SER A 52 -3.06 -10.90 2.43
CA SER A 52 -4.13 -11.77 2.98
C SER A 52 -3.60 -12.95 3.82
N ASP A 53 -2.41 -13.45 3.51
CA ASP A 53 -1.74 -14.49 4.32
C ASP A 53 -1.07 -13.93 5.59
N VAL A 54 -0.87 -12.60 5.68
CA VAL A 54 -0.16 -11.93 6.79
C VAL A 54 -1.13 -11.19 7.71
N LEU A 55 -2.20 -10.61 7.16
CA LEU A 55 -3.22 -9.84 7.88
C LEU A 55 -4.55 -10.58 7.83
N SER A 56 -5.20 -10.73 8.99
CA SER A 56 -6.44 -11.52 9.10
C SER A 56 -7.70 -10.85 8.55
N ILE A 57 -7.62 -9.59 8.12
CA ILE A 57 -8.78 -8.78 7.73
C ILE A 57 -8.56 -8.14 6.35
N THR A 58 -7.38 -7.55 6.14
CA THR A 58 -7.04 -6.85 4.91
C THR A 58 -6.36 -7.79 3.94
N ASP A 59 -6.84 -7.82 2.72
CA ASP A 59 -6.32 -8.67 1.65
C ASP A 59 -5.16 -8.01 0.89
N ALA A 60 -5.23 -6.68 0.71
CA ALA A 60 -4.26 -5.97 -0.13
C ALA A 60 -3.84 -4.60 0.42
N PHE A 61 -2.58 -4.25 0.16
CA PHE A 61 -1.99 -2.97 0.56
C PHE A 61 -1.43 -2.24 -0.66
N LEU A 62 -2.01 -1.09 -1.02
CA LEU A 62 -1.55 -0.22 -2.11
C LEU A 62 -0.70 0.92 -1.54
N LEU A 63 0.48 1.13 -2.11
CA LEU A 63 1.35 2.26 -1.86
C LEU A 63 1.42 3.13 -3.12
N ALA A 64 1.28 4.44 -2.93
CA ALA A 64 1.50 5.44 -3.97
C ALA A 64 2.26 6.63 -3.38
N SER A 65 2.88 7.43 -4.24
CA SER A 65 3.60 8.63 -3.80
C SER A 65 3.39 9.83 -4.71
N ALA A 66 3.75 11.00 -4.20
CA ALA A 66 3.69 12.25 -4.96
C ALA A 66 4.82 13.21 -4.55
N PRO A 67 5.20 14.17 -5.40
CA PRO A 67 6.24 15.15 -5.10
C PRO A 67 5.79 16.26 -4.13
N ASN A 68 4.49 16.44 -3.87
CA ASN A 68 4.00 17.51 -2.99
C ASN A 68 2.61 17.22 -2.41
N ASP A 69 2.24 17.95 -1.34
CA ASP A 69 0.99 17.78 -0.61
C ASP A 69 -0.25 17.93 -1.49
N ARG A 70 -0.21 18.85 -2.47
CA ARG A 70 -1.33 19.11 -3.36
C ARG A 70 -1.64 17.87 -4.19
N GLN A 71 -0.60 17.23 -4.71
CA GLN A 71 -0.75 16.03 -5.52
C GLN A 71 -1.08 14.79 -4.67
N VAL A 72 -0.56 14.68 -3.44
CA VAL A 72 -1.03 13.66 -2.48
C VAL A 72 -2.54 13.74 -2.30
N ARG A 73 -3.07 14.94 -2.00
CA ARG A 73 -4.52 15.15 -1.85
C ARG A 73 -5.29 14.84 -3.14
N ALA A 74 -4.78 15.29 -4.29
CA ALA A 74 -5.43 15.02 -5.58
C ALA A 74 -5.52 13.53 -5.93
N ILE A 75 -4.50 12.74 -5.58
CA ILE A 75 -4.49 11.28 -5.73
C ILE A 75 -5.54 10.65 -4.81
N VAL A 76 -5.53 11.03 -3.53
CA VAL A 76 -6.49 10.52 -2.53
C VAL A 76 -7.93 10.80 -2.94
N ASP A 77 -8.23 12.05 -3.31
CA ASP A 77 -9.58 12.46 -3.67
C ASP A 77 -10.08 11.72 -4.92
N GLU A 78 -9.20 11.48 -5.92
CA GLU A 78 -9.56 10.69 -7.11
C GLU A 78 -9.79 9.22 -6.78
N ILE A 79 -8.99 8.62 -5.90
CA ILE A 79 -9.18 7.23 -5.46
C ILE A 79 -10.52 7.10 -4.75
N GLU A 80 -10.83 7.98 -3.80
CA GLU A 80 -12.12 7.98 -3.12
C GLU A 80 -13.28 8.17 -4.11
N GLU A 81 -13.16 9.10 -5.04
CA GLU A 81 -14.17 9.38 -6.05
C GLU A 81 -14.44 8.17 -6.96
N ARG A 82 -13.40 7.51 -7.49
CA ARG A 82 -13.58 6.36 -8.38
C ARG A 82 -14.09 5.13 -7.67
N LEU A 83 -13.52 4.80 -6.50
CA LEU A 83 -13.99 3.66 -5.72
C LEU A 83 -15.47 3.83 -5.33
N LEU A 84 -15.89 5.05 -5.03
CA LEU A 84 -17.31 5.33 -4.78
C LEU A 84 -18.17 5.22 -6.04
N LYS A 85 -17.75 5.81 -7.16
CA LYS A 85 -18.58 5.88 -8.38
C LYS A 85 -18.67 4.55 -9.12
N GLU A 86 -17.59 3.79 -9.18
CA GLU A 86 -17.48 2.57 -9.98
C GLU A 86 -17.88 1.34 -9.17
N LEU A 87 -17.52 1.29 -7.88
CA LEU A 87 -17.67 0.10 -7.03
C LEU A 87 -18.57 0.33 -5.81
N GLY A 88 -19.06 1.55 -5.60
CA GLY A 88 -19.91 1.87 -4.44
C GLY A 88 -19.17 1.82 -3.10
N ALA A 89 -17.84 1.79 -3.10
CA ALA A 89 -17.02 1.63 -1.92
C ALA A 89 -16.70 2.97 -1.25
N LYS A 90 -16.85 3.05 0.07
CA LYS A 90 -16.46 4.20 0.89
C LYS A 90 -15.40 3.77 1.89
N PRO A 91 -14.38 4.60 2.16
CA PRO A 91 -13.42 4.28 3.20
C PRO A 91 -14.13 4.30 4.54
N VAL A 92 -13.84 3.31 5.37
CA VAL A 92 -14.27 3.26 6.76
C VAL A 92 -13.51 4.28 7.58
N ARG A 93 -12.25 4.54 7.23
CA ARG A 93 -11.41 5.53 7.89
C ARG A 93 -10.47 6.21 6.89
N ARG A 94 -10.25 7.50 7.13
CA ARG A 94 -9.20 8.32 6.52
C ARG A 94 -8.32 8.89 7.63
N GLU A 95 -7.00 8.74 7.50
CA GLU A 95 -6.01 9.24 8.45
C GLU A 95 -4.98 10.14 7.74
N GLY A 96 -4.34 11.06 8.49
CA GLY A 96 -3.24 11.89 7.96
C GLY A 96 -3.64 13.18 7.22
N ASP A 97 -4.91 13.59 7.24
CA ASP A 97 -5.37 14.70 6.38
C ASP A 97 -4.83 16.10 6.77
N ARG A 98 -4.46 16.31 8.04
CA ARG A 98 -3.98 17.60 8.56
C ARG A 98 -2.46 17.59 8.68
N GLU A 99 -1.79 18.42 7.87
CA GLU A 99 -0.34 18.67 7.88
C GLU A 99 0.56 17.41 7.81
N SER A 100 0.01 16.23 7.55
CA SER A 100 0.78 15.00 7.46
C SER A 100 1.24 14.79 6.02
N ARG A 101 2.48 14.37 5.83
CA ARG A 101 3.07 14.07 4.51
C ARG A 101 2.57 12.75 3.92
N TRP A 102 1.50 12.20 4.48
CA TRP A 102 0.89 10.95 4.09
C TRP A 102 -0.59 10.97 4.44
N ILE A 103 -1.37 10.22 3.68
CA ILE A 103 -2.78 9.97 3.91
C ILE A 103 -3.01 8.47 3.71
N LEU A 104 -3.76 7.87 4.64
CA LEU A 104 -4.17 6.47 4.59
C LEU A 104 -5.69 6.38 4.43
N LEU A 105 -6.14 5.55 3.49
CA LEU A 105 -7.54 5.18 3.30
C LEU A 105 -7.72 3.70 3.63
N ASP A 106 -8.61 3.42 4.57
CA ASP A 106 -8.94 2.07 5.03
C ASP A 106 -10.32 1.67 4.50
N TYR A 107 -10.38 0.64 3.65
CA TYR A 107 -11.60 0.05 3.10
C TYR A 107 -11.91 -1.33 3.71
N VAL A 108 -11.23 -1.71 4.80
CA VAL A 108 -11.25 -3.05 5.43
C VAL A 108 -10.58 -4.10 4.55
N ASP A 109 -11.15 -4.35 3.38
CA ASP A 109 -10.67 -5.34 2.40
C ASP A 109 -9.29 -4.92 1.84
N ILE A 110 -9.10 -3.61 1.63
CA ILE A 110 -7.83 -3.03 1.15
C ILE A 110 -7.44 -1.81 1.98
N VAL A 111 -6.15 -1.53 2.02
CA VAL A 111 -5.60 -0.27 2.54
C VAL A 111 -4.83 0.43 1.43
N VAL A 112 -5.04 1.74 1.31
CA VAL A 112 -4.30 2.60 0.37
C VAL A 112 -3.51 3.64 1.16
N HIS A 113 -2.21 3.70 0.93
CA HIS A 113 -1.30 4.64 1.58
C HIS A 113 -0.64 5.53 0.53
N VAL A 114 -0.96 6.83 0.56
CA VAL A 114 -0.39 7.84 -0.34
C VAL A 114 0.53 8.74 0.47
N GLN A 115 1.79 8.88 0.05
CA GLN A 115 2.79 9.67 0.79
C GLN A 115 3.65 10.55 -0.10
N HIS A 116 4.47 11.39 0.51
CA HIS A 116 5.51 12.11 -0.22
C HIS A 116 6.57 11.16 -0.78
N SER A 117 7.09 11.49 -1.96
CA SER A 117 8.13 10.72 -2.65
C SER A 117 9.40 10.62 -1.81
N GLU A 118 9.81 11.71 -1.15
CA GLU A 118 10.97 11.72 -0.25
C GLU A 118 10.77 10.80 0.96
N GLU A 119 9.58 10.83 1.56
CA GLU A 119 9.25 9.97 2.70
C GLU A 119 9.24 8.49 2.31
N ARG A 120 8.82 8.17 1.08
CA ARG A 120 8.90 6.81 0.55
C ARG A 120 10.33 6.32 0.46
N VAL A 121 11.24 7.15 -0.06
CA VAL A 121 12.66 6.81 -0.16
C VAL A 121 13.29 6.66 1.23
N PHE A 122 12.93 7.55 2.17
CA PHE A 122 13.50 7.55 3.52
C PHE A 122 13.01 6.37 4.37
N TYR A 123 11.69 6.14 4.44
CA TYR A 123 11.11 5.08 5.27
C TYR A 123 11.09 3.71 4.61
N ALA A 124 11.01 3.65 3.27
CA ALA A 124 10.97 2.42 2.49
C ALA A 124 9.96 1.39 3.05
N LEU A 125 8.70 1.82 3.22
CA LEU A 125 7.62 1.01 3.82
C LEU A 125 7.41 -0.32 3.09
N GLU A 126 7.74 -0.39 1.80
CA GLU A 126 7.78 -1.60 0.97
C GLU A 126 8.57 -2.75 1.62
N ARG A 127 9.56 -2.43 2.46
CA ARG A 127 10.34 -3.44 3.20
C ARG A 127 9.50 -4.26 4.18
N LEU A 128 8.38 -3.70 4.66
CA LEU A 128 7.43 -4.42 5.52
C LEU A 128 6.73 -5.55 4.75
N TRP A 129 6.59 -5.41 3.43
CA TRP A 129 5.84 -6.31 2.56
C TRP A 129 6.73 -7.13 1.63
N LYS A 130 8.04 -7.18 1.88
CA LYS A 130 9.03 -7.85 1.01
C LYS A 130 8.76 -9.34 0.77
N ASP A 131 8.07 -9.99 1.72
CA ASP A 131 7.76 -11.42 1.68
C ASP A 131 6.33 -11.67 1.18
N CYS A 132 5.59 -10.62 0.84
CA CYS A 132 4.25 -10.65 0.28
C CYS A 132 4.30 -10.64 -1.26
N PRO A 133 3.46 -11.42 -1.96
CA PRO A 133 3.35 -11.33 -3.40
C PRO A 133 2.99 -9.92 -3.87
N GLU A 134 3.68 -9.38 -4.88
CA GLU A 134 3.25 -8.15 -5.56
C GLU A 134 2.04 -8.46 -6.44
N LEU A 135 1.01 -7.62 -6.35
CA LEU A 135 -0.19 -7.74 -7.19
C LEU A 135 0.08 -7.13 -8.56
N GLU A 136 -0.45 -7.77 -9.60
CA GLU A 136 -0.38 -7.25 -10.96
C GLU A 136 -1.30 -6.03 -11.11
N LEU A 137 -0.75 -4.91 -11.59
CA LEU A 137 -1.45 -3.63 -11.70
C LEU A 137 -1.63 -3.17 -13.16
N PRO A 138 -2.52 -2.20 -13.41
CA PRO A 138 -2.67 -1.57 -14.73
C PRO A 138 -1.34 -1.02 -15.27
N ALA A 139 -1.20 -1.00 -16.60
CA ALA A 139 0.05 -0.61 -17.26
C ALA A 139 0.54 0.79 -16.86
N ASP A 140 -0.38 1.75 -16.74
CA ASP A 140 -0.06 3.13 -16.37
C ASP A 140 0.47 3.21 -14.94
N ALA A 141 -0.09 2.44 -14.01
CA ALA A 141 0.39 2.35 -12.63
C ALA A 141 1.81 1.77 -12.58
N LYS A 142 2.08 0.69 -13.32
CA LYS A 142 3.43 0.09 -13.41
C LYS A 142 4.45 1.04 -14.03
N ALA A 143 4.04 1.89 -14.98
CA ALA A 143 4.91 2.89 -15.61
C ALA A 143 5.37 4.00 -14.65
N THR A 144 4.84 4.06 -13.42
CA THR A 144 5.25 5.04 -12.40
C THR A 144 6.48 4.65 -11.59
N ARG A 145 6.99 3.41 -11.75
CA ARG A 145 8.14 2.87 -11.02
C ARG A 145 9.41 3.72 -11.22
N GLY A 146 10.15 3.96 -10.13
CA GLY A 146 11.40 4.73 -10.06
C GLY A 146 11.23 6.25 -9.88
N LYS A 147 10.02 6.79 -10.04
CA LYS A 147 9.79 8.25 -10.04
C LYS A 147 10.07 8.92 -8.70
N ALA A 148 9.84 8.25 -7.57
CA ALA A 148 10.13 8.81 -6.24
C ALA A 148 11.63 8.94 -6.02
N GLU A 149 12.44 7.97 -6.45
CA GLU A 149 13.89 8.07 -6.38
C GLU A 149 14.45 9.15 -7.30
N GLU A 150 13.91 9.26 -8.52
CA GLU A 150 14.26 10.34 -9.46
C GLU A 150 13.98 11.71 -8.84
N HIS A 151 12.78 11.90 -8.29
CA HIS A 151 12.41 13.14 -7.62
C HIS A 151 13.31 13.46 -6.42
N ALA A 152 13.60 12.48 -5.55
CA ALA A 152 14.47 12.69 -4.39
C ALA A 152 15.91 13.07 -4.80
N LYS A 153 16.43 12.51 -5.90
CA LYS A 153 17.74 12.89 -6.45
C LYS A 153 17.74 14.33 -6.97
N LEU A 154 16.67 14.75 -7.65
CA LEU A 154 16.53 16.13 -8.13
C LEU A 154 16.48 17.13 -6.97
N GLN A 155 15.68 16.86 -5.95
CA GLN A 155 15.60 17.71 -4.74
C GLN A 155 16.96 17.80 -4.03
N ALA A 156 17.68 16.68 -3.89
CA ALA A 156 19.01 16.68 -3.29
C ALA A 156 20.04 17.48 -4.12
N ALA A 157 19.95 17.45 -5.45
CA ALA A 157 20.81 18.24 -6.33
C ALA A 157 20.51 19.75 -6.21
N GLU A 158 19.23 20.14 -6.23
CA GLU A 158 18.80 21.53 -6.04
C GLU A 158 19.28 22.09 -4.69
N ALA A 159 19.14 21.33 -3.61
CA ALA A 159 19.61 21.73 -2.28
C ALA A 159 21.13 21.86 -2.17
N ALA A 160 21.89 21.12 -2.99
CA ALA A 160 23.35 21.21 -3.05
C ALA A 160 23.85 22.38 -3.92
N GLU A 161 23.01 22.88 -4.83
CA GLU A 161 23.29 24.03 -5.70
C GLU A 161 23.00 25.38 -5.04
N GLU A 162 22.33 25.44 -3.88
CA GLU A 162 22.26 26.64 -3.01
C GLU A 162 23.51 26.69 -2.10
N PRO A 163 24.59 27.39 -2.47
CA PRO A 163 25.74 27.51 -1.60
C PRO A 163 25.42 28.62 -0.59
N ASP A 164 25.40 28.26 0.70
CA ASP A 164 25.53 29.13 1.87
C ASP A 164 25.31 30.62 1.56
N GLY A 165 24.05 31.04 1.67
CA GLY A 165 23.61 32.40 1.42
C GLY A 165 24.55 33.39 2.08
N ASP A 166 25.09 34.28 1.23
CA ASP A 166 25.82 35.48 1.58
C ASP A 166 25.04 36.30 2.63
N TRP A 167 25.29 36.03 3.92
CA TRP A 167 24.78 36.81 5.05
C TRP A 167 25.74 37.96 5.38
N ARG A 168 26.06 38.80 4.38
CA ARG A 168 26.76 40.07 4.61
C ARG A 168 25.81 41.26 4.68
#